data_AF-A0A559TR52-F1
#
_entry.id   AF-A0A559TR52-F1
#
_cell.length_a   1.000
_cell.length_b   1.000
_cell.length_c   1.000
_cell.angle_alpha   90.00
_cell.angle_beta   90.00
_cell.angle_gamma   90.00
#
_symmetry.space_group_name_H-M   'P 1'
#
loop_
_entity.id
_entity.type
_entity.pdbx_description
1 polymer ?
#
loop_
_entity_poly.entity_id
_entity_poly.type
_entity_poly.pdbx_seq_one_letter_code
_entity_poly.pdbx_strand_id
1 'polypeptide(L)'
;MLEFRFSWDGYATDLMYLATGTGSVSGVTAPRYVKGIPNKTIIGTDGAISQAPCKTKGGNYFTLTLQLPQINPTDQTHRKDIEKFMRAYFPATVETLGCKRE
;
A
#
# COMPACT_ATOMS: atom_id res chain seq x y z
N MET A 1 -11.70 8.29 -9.43
CA MET A 1 -10.47 9.04 -9.10
C MET A 1 -9.62 8.17 -8.17
N LEU A 2 -8.29 8.17 -8.35
CA LEU A 2 -7.36 7.42 -7.49
C LEU A 2 -6.85 8.34 -6.39
N GLU A 3 -6.83 7.87 -5.15
CA GLU A 3 -6.24 8.59 -4.02
C GLU A 3 -4.97 7.90 -3.53
N PHE A 4 -3.91 8.68 -3.37
CA PHE A 4 -2.62 8.22 -2.88
C PHE A 4 -2.28 8.92 -1.57
N ARG A 5 -1.79 8.15 -0.61
CA ARG A 5 -1.27 8.66 0.66
C ARG A 5 0.09 8.06 0.91
N PHE A 6 0.98 8.91 1.41
CA PHE A 6 2.38 8.60 1.65
C PHE A 6 2.71 8.92 3.10
N SER A 7 3.30 7.96 3.82
CA SER A 7 3.79 8.19 5.18
C SER A 7 5.21 7.64 5.36
N TRP A 8 5.92 8.26 6.29
CA TRP A 8 7.20 7.77 6.79
C TRP A 8 7.09 7.52 8.29
N ASP A 9 7.50 6.33 8.71
CA ASP A 9 7.41 5.88 10.09
C ASP A 9 8.78 5.41 10.58
N GLY A 10 9.03 5.56 11.90
CA GLY A 10 10.30 5.13 12.51
C GLY A 10 10.49 3.61 12.54
N TYR A 11 9.39 2.85 12.46
CA TYR A 11 9.33 1.39 12.58
C TYR A 11 8.36 0.80 11.54
N ALA A 12 8.49 -0.50 11.28
CA ALA A 12 7.56 -1.22 10.41
C ALA A 12 6.18 -1.29 11.06
N THR A 13 5.13 -1.07 10.27
CA THR A 13 3.74 -1.06 10.76
C THR A 13 3.03 -2.33 10.29
N ASP A 14 2.15 -2.88 11.10
CA ASP A 14 1.29 -3.98 10.66
C ASP A 14 0.28 -3.46 9.63
N LEU A 15 0.43 -3.93 8.38
CA LEU A 15 -0.43 -3.51 7.29
C LEU A 15 -1.87 -3.99 7.46
N MET A 16 -2.09 -5.12 8.13
CA MET A 16 -3.44 -5.62 8.37
C MET A 16 -4.17 -4.74 9.38
N TYR A 17 -3.44 -4.27 10.40
CA TYR A 17 -3.95 -3.26 11.33
C TYR A 17 -4.28 -1.94 10.59
N LEU A 18 -3.42 -1.48 9.68
CA LEU A 18 -3.71 -0.30 8.87
C LEU A 18 -4.91 -0.48 7.92
N ALA A 19 -5.08 -1.66 7.34
CA ALA A 19 -6.15 -1.96 6.39
C ALA A 19 -7.53 -2.09 7.06
N THR A 20 -7.58 -2.64 8.28
CA THR A 20 -8.81 -2.93 9.03
C THR A 20 -9.14 -1.87 10.10
N GLY A 21 -8.18 -1.00 10.43
CA GLY A 21 -8.37 0.07 11.39
C GLY A 21 -9.46 1.05 10.98
N THR A 22 -10.29 1.44 11.94
CA THR A 22 -11.34 2.48 11.77
C THR A 22 -10.76 3.90 11.70
N GLY A 23 -9.45 4.06 11.94
CA GLY A 23 -8.74 5.31 11.76
C GLY A 23 -8.65 5.66 10.27
N SER A 24 -8.90 6.93 9.96
CA SER A 24 -9.17 7.55 8.67
C SER A 24 -8.17 7.30 7.51
N VAL A 25 -7.21 6.40 7.63
CA VAL A 25 -5.98 6.41 6.81
C VAL A 25 -6.00 5.38 5.69
N SER A 26 -6.54 4.18 5.86
CA SER A 26 -6.35 3.15 4.83
C SER A 26 -7.42 2.07 4.72
N GLY A 27 -8.67 2.31 5.15
CA GLY A 27 -9.77 1.33 5.06
C GLY A 27 -9.79 0.64 3.70
N VAL A 28 -9.34 -0.62 3.68
CA VAL A 28 -9.22 -1.46 2.48
C VAL A 28 -10.14 -2.65 2.70
N THR A 29 -11.17 -2.77 1.86
CA THR A 29 -12.21 -3.78 1.99
C THR A 29 -11.66 -5.17 1.62
N ALA A 30 -11.97 -6.16 2.47
CA ALA A 30 -11.51 -7.54 2.34
C ALA A 30 -9.99 -7.65 2.04
N PRO A 31 -9.14 -7.13 2.93
CA PRO A 31 -7.70 -7.04 2.71
C PRO A 31 -7.06 -8.42 2.73
N ARG A 32 -6.13 -8.66 1.80
CA ARG A 32 -5.31 -9.87 1.79
C ARG A 32 -3.87 -9.58 1.42
N TYR A 33 -2.95 -10.28 2.07
CA TYR A 33 -1.54 -10.27 1.69
C TYR A 33 -1.37 -10.87 0.29
N VAL A 34 -0.55 -10.19 -0.52
CA VAL A 34 -0.19 -10.69 -1.84
C VAL A 34 1.24 -11.23 -1.81
N LYS A 35 1.39 -12.49 -2.22
CA LYS A 35 2.70 -13.14 -2.34
C LYS A 35 3.42 -12.66 -3.61
N GLY A 36 4.75 -12.67 -3.56
CA GLY A 36 5.59 -12.36 -4.72
C GLY A 36 5.68 -10.86 -5.07
N ILE A 37 5.28 -9.96 -4.16
CA ILE A 37 5.72 -8.56 -4.19
C ILE A 37 6.90 -8.48 -3.23
N PRO A 38 8.07 -7.95 -3.64
CA PRO A 38 9.29 -7.95 -2.82
C PRO A 38 9.13 -7.18 -1.50
N ASN A 39 8.11 -6.34 -1.41
CA ASN A 39 7.81 -5.53 -0.24
C ASN A 39 6.44 -5.96 0.34
N LYS A 40 6.26 -5.82 1.66
CA LYS A 40 4.99 -6.17 2.33
C LYS A 40 3.85 -5.39 1.67
N THR A 41 2.88 -6.12 1.13
CA THR A 41 1.75 -5.53 0.41
C THR A 41 0.46 -6.26 0.72
N ILE A 42 -0.58 -5.47 0.98
CA ILE A 42 -1.97 -5.91 1.12
C ILE A 42 -2.79 -5.28 0.00
N ILE A 43 -3.68 -6.06 -0.59
CA ILE A 43 -4.65 -5.60 -1.61
C ILE A 43 -6.07 -5.93 -1.13
N GLY A 44 -7.00 -5.00 -1.28
CA GLY A 44 -8.44 -5.22 -1.10
C GLY A 44 -9.22 -5.13 -2.39
N THR A 45 -10.54 -4.91 -2.30
CA THR A 45 -11.39 -4.67 -3.48
C THR A 45 -11.34 -3.22 -3.95
N ASP A 46 -11.03 -2.30 -3.05
CA ASP A 46 -11.11 -0.84 -3.21
C ASP A 46 -9.79 -0.12 -2.93
N GLY A 47 -8.68 -0.85 -2.69
CA GLY A 47 -7.42 -0.24 -2.35
C GLY A 47 -6.27 -1.21 -2.11
N ALA A 48 -5.13 -0.63 -1.74
CA ALA A 48 -3.91 -1.35 -1.45
C ALA A 48 -3.04 -0.59 -0.45
N ILE A 49 -2.22 -1.32 0.30
CA ILE A 49 -1.20 -0.75 1.17
C ILE A 49 0.10 -1.51 0.92
N SER A 50 1.18 -0.79 0.61
CA SER A 50 2.52 -1.35 0.48
C SER A 50 3.48 -0.62 1.40
N GLN A 51 4.39 -1.37 2.03
CA GLN A 51 5.43 -0.81 2.89
C GLN A 51 6.79 -1.42 2.57
N ALA A 52 7.82 -0.58 2.59
CA ALA A 52 9.21 -0.95 2.41
C ALA A 52 10.11 -0.22 3.41
N PRO A 53 11.22 -0.85 3.84
CA PRO A 53 12.33 -0.10 4.42
C PRO A 53 12.79 0.99 3.46
N CYS A 54 12.87 2.22 3.95
CA CYS A 54 13.21 3.39 3.16
C CYS A 54 13.69 4.49 4.11
N LYS A 55 15.00 4.52 4.36
CA LYS A 55 15.61 5.41 5.35
C LYS A 55 15.74 6.83 4.79
N THR A 56 14.98 7.75 5.37
CA THR A 56 15.03 9.18 5.08
C THR A 56 15.18 9.97 6.39
N LYS A 57 15.29 11.30 6.31
CA LYS A 57 15.25 12.15 7.53
C LYS A 57 13.90 12.07 8.26
N GLY A 58 12.83 11.66 7.57
CA GLY A 58 11.47 11.61 8.11
C GLY A 58 11.06 10.25 8.70
N GLY A 59 11.85 9.19 8.49
CA GLY A 59 11.53 7.85 8.99
C GLY A 59 12.38 6.76 8.34
N ASN A 60 12.21 5.53 8.82
CA ASN A 60 12.94 4.35 8.34
C ASN A 60 12.09 3.47 7.40
N TYR A 61 10.78 3.67 7.39
CA TYR A 61 9.84 2.89 6.60
C TYR A 61 8.94 3.82 5.82
N PHE A 62 8.78 3.54 4.53
CA PHE A 62 7.85 4.23 3.65
C PHE A 62 6.60 3.37 3.46
N THR A 63 5.44 3.97 3.67
CA THR A 63 4.15 3.33 3.44
C THR A 63 3.39 4.10 2.36
N LEU A 64 2.88 3.36 1.38
CA LEU A 64 2.01 3.87 0.34
C LEU A 64 0.64 3.23 0.48
N THR A 65 -0.39 4.06 0.62
CA THR A 65 -1.79 3.64 0.57
C THR A 65 -2.42 4.15 -0.73
N LEU A 66 -3.05 3.25 -1.46
CA LEU A 66 -3.87 3.52 -2.63
C LEU A 66 -5.33 3.25 -2.26
N GLN A 67 -6.22 4.21 -2.52
CA GLN A 67 -7.66 4.06 -2.35
C GLN A 67 -8.40 4.42 -3.64
N LEU A 68 -9.48 3.69 -3.89
CA LEU A 68 -10.38 3.87 -5.01
C LEU A 68 -11.80 4.12 -4.45
N PRO A 69 -12.07 5.33 -3.94
CA PRO A 69 -13.27 5.63 -3.16
C PRO A 69 -14.59 5.53 -3.96
N GLN A 70 -14.52 5.46 -5.29
CA GLN A 70 -15.69 5.33 -6.15
C GLN A 70 -16.01 3.88 -6.55
N ILE A 71 -15.21 2.90 -6.10
CA ILE A 71 -15.52 1.49 -6.34
C ILE A 71 -16.53 1.02 -5.31
N ASN A 72 -17.55 0.31 -5.77
CA ASN A 72 -18.49 -0.37 -4.87
C ASN A 72 -17.71 -1.44 -4.08
N PRO A 73 -17.72 -1.43 -2.73
CA PRO A 73 -16.94 -2.38 -1.92
C PRO A 73 -17.19 -3.86 -2.24
N THR A 74 -18.35 -4.19 -2.81
CA THR A 74 -18.73 -5.55 -3.25
C THR A 74 -18.17 -5.95 -4.61
N ASP A 75 -17.63 -5.00 -5.38
CA ASP A 75 -17.05 -5.23 -6.70
C ASP A 75 -15.63 -5.79 -6.57
N GLN A 76 -15.47 -7.06 -6.92
CA GLN A 76 -14.17 -7.73 -6.86
C GLN A 76 -13.36 -7.63 -8.16
N THR A 77 -13.93 -7.04 -9.21
CA THR A 77 -13.32 -7.06 -10.56
C THR A 77 -11.99 -6.31 -10.59
N HIS A 78 -11.89 -5.22 -9.84
CA HIS A 78 -10.73 -4.33 -9.82
C HIS A 78 -9.53 -4.85 -9.03
N ARG A 79 -9.71 -5.87 -8.18
CA ARG A 79 -8.64 -6.36 -7.31
C ARG A 79 -7.39 -6.78 -8.08
N LYS A 80 -7.56 -7.45 -9.22
CA LYS A 80 -6.42 -7.88 -10.07
C LYS A 80 -5.71 -6.68 -10.70
N ASP A 81 -6.46 -5.64 -11.08
CA ASP A 81 -5.90 -4.44 -11.66
C ASP A 81 -5.13 -3.61 -10.63
N ILE A 82 -5.67 -3.48 -9.41
CA ILE A 82 -4.99 -2.85 -8.27
C ILE A 82 -3.69 -3.60 -7.97
N GLU A 83 -3.73 -4.92 -7.91
CA GLU A 83 -2.52 -5.73 -7.70
C GLU A 83 -1.49 -5.51 -8.80
N LYS A 84 -1.91 -5.58 -10.08
CA LYS A 84 -1.01 -5.37 -11.23
C LYS A 84 -0.39 -3.97 -11.21
N PHE A 85 -1.19 -2.96 -10.89
CA PHE A 85 -0.72 -1.58 -10.75
C PHE A 85 0.31 -1.46 -9.63
N MET A 86 0.01 -1.95 -8.43
CA MET A 86 0.91 -1.85 -7.27
C MET A 86 2.21 -2.63 -7.46
N ARG A 87 2.17 -3.75 -8.19
CA ARG A 87 3.37 -4.52 -8.59
C ARG A 87 4.34 -3.70 -9.42
N ALA A 88 3.87 -2.77 -10.24
CA ALA A 88 4.71 -1.89 -11.05
C ALA A 88 5.03 -0.57 -10.32
N TYR A 89 4.01 0.05 -9.74
CA TYR A 89 4.10 1.40 -9.19
C TYR A 89 4.92 1.48 -7.90
N PHE A 90 4.72 0.55 -6.97
CA PHE A 90 5.41 0.65 -5.67
C PHE A 90 6.92 0.47 -5.77
N PRO A 91 7.47 -0.52 -6.52
CA PRO A 91 8.91 -0.61 -6.74
C PRO A 91 9.51 0.62 -7.40
N ALA A 92 8.86 1.16 -8.44
CA ALA A 92 9.32 2.37 -9.13
C ALA A 92 9.30 3.59 -8.20
N THR A 93 8.30 3.69 -7.31
CA THR A 93 8.23 4.74 -6.30
C THR A 93 9.38 4.65 -5.32
N VAL A 94 9.64 3.45 -4.77
CA VAL A 94 10.75 3.22 -3.83
C VAL A 94 12.11 3.54 -4.47
N GLU A 95 12.31 3.17 -5.74
CA GLU A 95 13.51 3.52 -6.52
C GLU A 95 13.64 5.02 -6.72
N THR A 96 12.55 5.71 -7.08
CA THR A 96 12.51 7.17 -7.24
C THR A 96 12.83 7.92 -5.95
N LEU A 97 12.41 7.37 -4.80
CA LEU A 97 12.74 7.90 -3.48
C LEU A 97 14.21 7.65 -3.07
N GLY A 98 15.00 6.95 -3.90
CA GLY A 98 16.39 6.61 -3.61
C GLY A 98 16.54 5.51 -2.55
N CYS A 99 15.45 4.84 -2.20
CA CYS A 99 15.44 3.79 -1.21
C CYS A 99 15.86 2.48 -1.88
N LYS A 100 17.16 2.20 -1.83
CA LYS A 100 17.70 0.95 -2.37
C LYS A 100 17.25 -0.23 -1.51
N ARG A 101 16.93 -1.36 -2.15
CA ARG A 101 16.84 -2.65 -1.46
C ARG A 101 18.26 -2.99 -1.00
N GLU A 102 18.54 -2.84 0.28
CA GLU A 102 19.72 -3.48 0.90
C GLU A 102 19.56 -5.00 0.90
#